data_AF-A0A6V7LJI2-F1
#
_entry.id   AF-A0A6V7LJI2-F1
#
_cell.length_a   1.000
_cell.length_b   1.000
_cell.length_c   1.000
_cell.angle_alpha   90.00
_cell.angle_beta   90.00
_cell.angle_gamma   90.00
#
_symmetry.space_group_name_H-M   'P 1'
#
loop_
_entity.id
_entity.type
_entity.pdbx_description
1 polymer ?
#
loop_
_entity_poly.entity_id
_entity_poly.type
_entity_poly.pdbx_seq_one_letter_code
_entity_poly.pdbx_strand_id
1 'polypeptide(L)' 'ALAEDELMGPVFVKEPPNRVDFSNGTGAEVECQARGNPQPDIIWVRADGTAVGDVPGLRQ' A
#
# COMPACT_ATOMS: atom_id res chain seq x y z
N ALA A 1 5.72 -23.50 24.61
CA ALA A 1 5.48 -23.70 23.17
C ALA A 1 4.72 -22.49 22.66
N LEU A 2 5.31 -21.80 21.67
CA LEU A 2 4.72 -20.90 20.67
C LEU A 2 3.85 -19.73 21.19
N ALA A 3 4.41 -18.53 21.34
CA ALA A 3 3.60 -17.29 21.34
C ALA A 3 4.39 -15.98 21.16
N GLU A 4 5.70 -15.96 21.42
CA GLU A 4 6.50 -14.71 21.34
C GLU A 4 7.38 -14.64 20.09
N ASP A 5 7.55 -15.75 19.37
CA ASP A 5 8.37 -15.86 18.15
C ASP A 5 7.60 -15.48 16.86
N GLU A 6 6.53 -14.70 16.96
CA GLU A 6 5.74 -14.34 15.79
C GLU A 6 5.07 -12.96 15.87
N LEU A 7 5.43 -12.07 16.79
CA LEU A 7 4.96 -10.68 16.75
C LEU A 7 5.96 -9.81 15.98
N MET A 8 5.60 -9.44 14.76
CA MET A 8 6.41 -8.62 13.87
C MET A 8 5.63 -7.38 13.45
N GLY A 9 6.16 -6.20 13.77
CA GLY A 9 5.60 -4.94 13.27
C GLY A 9 5.58 -4.89 11.73
N PRO A 10 4.76 -4.02 11.14
CA PRO A 10 4.72 -3.86 9.68
C PRO A 10 6.07 -3.40 9.14
N VAL A 11 6.57 -4.11 8.14
CA VAL A 11 7.79 -3.78 7.41
C VAL A 11 7.45 -3.76 5.93
N PHE A 12 7.86 -2.69 5.23
CA PHE A 12 7.72 -2.61 3.79
C PHE A 12 8.56 -3.70 3.11
N VAL A 13 7.91 -4.50 2.28
CA VAL A 13 8.55 -5.45 1.36
C VAL A 13 8.79 -4.75 0.03
N LYS A 14 7.84 -3.91 -0.40
CA LYS A 14 7.92 -3.14 -1.62
C LYS A 14 7.35 -1.75 -1.39
N GLU A 15 8.21 -0.74 -1.51
CA GLU A 15 7.84 0.65 -1.44
C GLU A 15 7.52 1.20 -2.84
N PRO A 16 6.52 2.07 -2.96
CA PRO A 16 6.24 2.75 -4.21
C PRO A 16 7.38 3.73 -4.56
N PRO A 17 7.67 3.94 -5.85
CA PRO A 17 8.67 4.92 -6.25
C PRO A 17 8.21 6.35 -5.92
N ASN A 18 9.17 7.23 -5.60
CA ASN A 18 8.90 8.64 -5.27
C ASN A 18 8.21 9.43 -6.40
N ARG A 19 8.33 8.95 -7.64
CA ARG A 19 7.73 9.56 -8.82
C ARG A 19 7.25 8.48 -9.78
N VAL A 20 6.02 8.63 -10.25
CA VAL A 20 5.41 7.78 -11.27
C VAL A 20 4.96 8.68 -12.41
N ASP A 21 5.64 8.60 -13.55
CA ASP A 21 5.24 9.31 -14.77
C ASP A 21 4.43 8.35 -15.66
N PHE A 22 3.24 8.76 -16.07
CA PHE A 22 2.36 7.94 -16.90
C PHE A 22 1.53 8.76 -17.87
N SER A 23 1.06 8.12 -18.92
CA SER A 23 0.18 8.75 -19.90
C SER A 23 -1.29 8.48 -19.55
N ASN A 24 -2.19 9.40 -19.89
CA ASN A 24 -3.63 9.23 -19.68
C ASN A 24 -4.17 7.96 -20.40
N GLY A 25 -3.57 7.60 -21.55
CA GLY A 25 -3.99 6.42 -22.32
C GLY A 25 -3.57 5.08 -21.72
N THR A 26 -2.49 5.04 -20.92
CA THR A 26 -1.96 3.79 -20.33
C THR A 26 -2.32 3.66 -18.85
N GLY A 27 -2.46 4.78 -18.13
CA GLY A 27 -2.57 4.77 -16.67
C GLY A 27 -1.27 4.32 -15.99
N ALA A 28 -1.35 4.14 -14.67
CA ALA A 28 -0.28 3.55 -13.88
C ALA A 28 -0.85 2.76 -12.71
N GLU A 29 -0.11 1.74 -12.31
CA GLU A 29 -0.33 0.99 -11.08
C GLU A 29 0.84 1.31 -10.13
N VAL A 30 0.50 1.66 -8.89
CA VAL A 30 1.48 1.94 -7.84
C VAL A 30 1.34 0.84 -6.80
N GLU A 31 2.34 -0.04 -6.75
CA GLU A 31 2.31 -1.20 -5.86
C GLU A 31 2.95 -0.88 -4.51
N CYS A 32 2.31 -1.30 -3.42
CA CYS A 32 2.83 -1.25 -2.06
C CYS A 32 2.60 -2.60 -1.40
N GLN A 33 3.65 -3.17 -0.81
CA GLN A 33 3.56 -4.43 -0.06
C GLN A 33 4.21 -4.28 1.30
N ALA A 34 3.54 -4.79 2.33
CA ALA A 34 4.05 -4.86 3.69
C ALA A 34 3.84 -6.27 4.26
N ARG A 35 4.77 -6.68 5.12
CA ARG A 35 4.68 -7.92 5.90
C ARG A 35 4.69 -7.58 7.38
N GLY A 36 4.00 -8.38 8.18
CA GLY A 36 3.88 -8.22 9.62
C GLY A 36 3.13 -9.42 10.17
N ASN A 37 3.20 -9.63 11.47
CA ASN A 37 2.37 -10.61 12.14
C ASN A 37 1.80 -9.97 13.43
N PRO A 38 0.48 -9.72 13.49
CA PRO A 38 -0.53 -10.03 12.47
C PRO A 38 -0.33 -9.30 11.13
N GLN A 39 -0.87 -9.86 10.04
CA GLN A 39 -0.75 -9.30 8.69
C GLN A 39 -1.24 -7.85 8.68
N PRO A 40 -0.43 -6.88 8.19
CA PRO A 40 -0.81 -5.48 8.24
C PRO A 40 -1.81 -5.09 7.15
N ASP A 41 -2.69 -4.16 7.49
CA ASP A 41 -3.54 -3.46 6.53
C ASP A 41 -2.74 -2.37 5.81
N ILE A 42 -2.92 -2.28 4.49
CA ILE A 42 -2.27 -1.27 3.65
C ILE A 42 -3.29 -0.21 3.29
N ILE A 43 -3.04 1.03 3.72
CA ILE A 43 -3.92 2.18 3.48
C ILE A 43 -3.14 3.24 2.70
N TRP A 44 -3.70 3.66 1.56
CA TRP A 44 -3.16 4.78 0.79
C TRP A 44 -3.63 6.11 1.38
N VAL A 45 -2.71 7.05 1.55
CA VAL A 45 -3.00 8.38 2.07
C VAL A 45 -2.54 9.45 1.08
N ARG A 46 -3.26 10.57 1.07
CA ARG A 46 -2.83 11.78 0.37
C ARG A 46 -1.74 12.49 1.19
N ALA A 47 -1.10 13.49 0.59
CA ALA A 47 -0.05 14.29 1.24
C ALA A 47 -0.55 15.02 2.51
N ASP A 48 -1.87 15.22 2.64
CA ASP A 48 -2.51 15.82 3.82
C ASP A 48 -2.84 14.80 4.93
N GLY A 49 -2.50 13.52 4.74
CA GLY A 49 -2.77 12.43 5.67
C GLY A 49 -4.18 11.84 5.58
N THR A 50 -5.03 12.33 4.68
CA THR A 50 -6.37 11.76 4.46
C THR A 50 -6.31 10.45 3.69
N ALA A 51 -7.14 9.47 4.08
CA ALA A 51 -7.25 8.22 3.33
C ALA A 51 -7.75 8.50 1.90
N VAL A 52 -7.11 7.85 0.93
CA VAL A 52 -7.58 7.81 -0.45
C VAL A 52 -8.81 6.93 -0.47
N GLY A 53 -9.92 7.46 -0.99
CA GLY A 53 -11.13 6.68 -1.25
C GLY A 53 -11.12 6.15 -2.68
N ASP A 54 -11.88 5.09 -2.91
CA ASP A 54 -12.13 4.60 -4.27
C ASP A 54 -12.83 5.67 -5.09
N VAL A 55 -12.35 5.90 -6.32
CA VAL A 55 -13.03 6.78 -7.26
C VAL A 55 -14.15 5.97 -7.92
N PRO A 56 -15.43 6.34 -7.72
CA PRO A 56 -16.53 5.61 -8.33
C PRO A 56 -16.40 5.64 -9.85
N GLY A 57 -16.31 4.48 -10.50
CA GLY A 57 -16.26 4.36 -11.96
C GLY A 57 -14.85 4.31 -12.58
N LEU A 58 -13.77 4.23 -11.78
CA LEU A 58 -12.48 3.79 -12.29
C LEU A 58 -12.54 2.28 -12.56
N ARG A 59 -12.09 1.85 -13.75
CA ARG A 59 -12.22 0.48 -14.27
C ARG A 59 -11.64 -0.55 -13.27
N GLN A 60 -12.44 -1.57 -12.93
CA GLN A 60 -11.93 -2.85 -12.41
C GLN A 60 -11.11 -3.56 -13.48
#